data_AF-A0A920DGD0-F1
#
_entry.id   AF-A0A920DGD0-F1
#
_cell.length_a   1.000
_cell.length_b   1.000
_cell.length_c   1.000
_cell.angle_alpha   90.00
_cell.angle_beta   90.00
_cell.angle_gamma   90.00
#
_symmetry.space_group_name_H-M   'P 1'
#
loop_
_entity.id
_entity.type
_entity.pdbx_description
1 polymer ?
#
loop_
_entity_poly.entity_id
_entity_poly.type
_entity_poly.pdbx_seq_one_letter_code
_entity_poly.pdbx_strand_id
1 'polypeptide(L)' 'MDNNQTGKIEEVIYHGDHTRVRLDLLGNKEFILKVPNSSNELDLKLGNEIKVGWNSQDARALDPK' A
#
# COMPACT_ATOMS: atom_id res chain seq x y z
N MET A 1 10.09 -6.59 9.19
CA MET A 1 9.93 -5.97 7.87
C MET A 1 11.30 -5.54 7.40
N ASP A 2 11.78 -6.17 6.34
CA ASP A 2 13.11 -5.92 5.78
C ASP A 2 13.11 -4.67 4.90
N ASN A 3 11.95 -4.36 4.31
CA ASN A 3 11.74 -3.16 3.50
C ASN A 3 10.82 -2.21 4.24
N ASN A 4 11.17 -0.93 4.26
CA ASN A 4 10.34 0.13 4.83
C ASN A 4 10.52 1.39 4.00
N GLN A 5 9.43 1.88 3.41
CA GLN A 5 9.44 3.00 2.48
C GLN A 5 8.25 3.91 2.77
N THR A 6 8.46 5.22 2.62
CA THR A 6 7.36 6.20 2.68
C THR A 6 6.79 6.38 1.28
N GLY A 7 5.47 6.30 1.16
CA GLY A 7 4.75 6.54 -0.08
C GLY A 7 3.59 7.49 0.13
N LYS A 8 3.18 8.17 -0.95
CA LYS A 8 2.07 9.12 -0.94
C LYS A 8 0.80 8.44 -1.44
N ILE A 9 -0.31 8.63 -0.74
CA ILE A 9 -1.62 8.10 -1.13
C ILE A 9 -2.15 8.87 -2.33
N GLU A 10 -2.35 8.16 -3.44
CA GLU A 10 -2.86 8.70 -4.70
C GLU A 10 -4.31 8.28 -4.97
N GLU A 11 -4.84 7.27 -4.27
CA GLU A 11 -6.25 6.86 -4.35
C GLU A 11 -6.68 6.04 -3.13
N VAL A 12 -7.94 6.19 -2.69
CA VAL A 12 -8.56 5.39 -1.63
C VAL A 12 -9.96 4.96 -2.09
N ILE A 13 -10.19 3.65 -2.19
CA ILE A 13 -11.49 3.07 -2.59
C ILE A 13 -11.97 2.09 -1.53
N TYR A 14 -13.16 2.33 -0.99
CA TYR A 14 -13.81 1.43 -0.04
C TYR A 14 -14.57 0.31 -0.77
N HIS A 15 -14.27 -0.95 -0.43
CA HIS A 15 -14.90 -2.13 -1.04
C HIS A 15 -15.80 -2.93 -0.08
N GLY A 16 -16.10 -2.42 1.11
CA GLY A 16 -16.95 -3.12 2.09
C GLY A 16 -16.15 -3.85 3.17
N ASP A 17 -15.41 -4.90 2.81
CA ASP A 17 -14.56 -5.65 3.74
C ASP A 17 -13.14 -5.07 3.87
N HIS A 18 -12.64 -4.49 2.78
CA HIS A 18 -11.33 -3.84 2.74
C HIS A 18 -11.37 -2.49 2.03
N THR A 19 -10.39 -1.66 2.33
CA THR A 19 -10.08 -0.45 1.59
C THR A 19 -8.88 -0.70 0.69
N ARG A 20 -9.03 -0.42 -0.61
CA ARG A 20 -7.93 -0.43 -1.57
C ARG A 20 -7.27 0.94 -1.54
N VAL A 21 -5.95 0.97 -1.35
CA VAL A 21 -5.15 2.21 -1.34
C VAL A 21 -4.12 2.10 -2.44
N ARG A 22 -4.05 3.10 -3.33
CA ARG A 22 -2.98 3.21 -4.33
C ARG A 22 -1.99 4.27 -3.90
N LEU A 23 -0.71 3.96 -4.06
CA LEU A 23 0.40 4.77 -3.58
C LEU A 23 1.37 5.09 -4.71
N ASP A 24 1.98 6.27 -4.64
CA ASP A 24 3.29 6.53 -5.25
C ASP A 24 4.38 6.09 -4.27
N LEU A 25 5.05 4.99 -4.58
CA LEU A 25 6.10 4.40 -3.76
C LEU A 25 7.29 4.04 -4.65
N LEU A 26 8.48 4.55 -4.32
CA LEU A 26 9.71 4.31 -5.09
C LEU A 26 9.57 4.67 -6.59
N GLY A 27 8.78 5.69 -6.92
CA GLY A 27 8.52 6.11 -8.30
C GLY A 27 7.52 5.22 -9.06
N ASN A 28 6.91 4.24 -8.38
CA ASN A 28 5.82 3.44 -8.91
C ASN A 28 4.48 3.94 -8.36
N LYS A 29 3.63 4.48 -9.24
CA LYS A 29 2.29 5.01 -8.92
C LYS A 29 1.19 3.95 -8.86
N GLU A 30 1.52 2.71 -9.19
CA GLU A 30 0.61 1.57 -9.23
C GLU A 30 0.85 0.62 -8.06
N PHE A 31 1.43 1.11 -6.95
CA PHE A 31 1.63 0.30 -5.75
C PHE A 31 0.31 0.22 -4.96
N ILE A 32 -0.30 -0.97 -4.91
CA ILE A 32 -1.62 -1.18 -4.30
C ILE A 32 -1.51 -1.90 -2.97
N LEU A 33 -2.14 -1.33 -1.94
CA LEU A 33 -2.39 -1.98 -0.65
C LEU A 33 -3.86 -2.36 -0.52
N LYS A 34 -4.11 -3.49 0.14
CA LYS A 34 -5.44 -3.87 0.65
C LYS A 34 -5.41 -3.80 2.17
N VAL A 35 -6.18 -2.89 2.73
CA VAL A 35 -6.25 -2.66 4.17
C VAL A 35 -7.60 -3.16 4.69
N PRO A 36 -7.65 -4.14 5.60
CA PRO A 36 -8.90 -4.55 6.24
C PRO A 36 -9.56 -3.37 6.95
N ASN A 37 -10.88 -3.22 6.84
CA ASN A 37 -11.57 -2.07 7.45
C ASN A 37 -11.59 -2.08 8.99
N SER A 38 -11.28 -3.22 9.61
CA SER A 38 -11.05 -3.33 11.06
C SER A 38 -9.76 -2.64 11.53
N SER A 39 -8.91 -2.18 10.58
CA SER A 39 -7.68 -1.46 10.87
C SER A 39 -8.00 0.00 11.20
N ASN A 40 -8.67 0.21 12.34
CA ASN A 40 -9.26 1.47 12.80
C ASN A 40 -8.24 2.62 13.02
N GLU A 41 -6.94 2.36 12.87
CA GLU A 41 -5.86 3.31 13.21
C GLU A 41 -5.15 3.93 12.00
N LEU A 42 -5.49 3.53 10.77
CA LEU A 42 -4.86 4.09 9.57
C LEU A 42 -5.67 5.28 9.04
N ASP A 43 -5.14 6.50 9.22
CA ASP A 43 -5.68 7.73 8.61
C ASP A 43 -5.39 7.75 7.08
N LEU A 44 -6.12 6.91 6.35
CA LEU A 44 -6.00 6.75 4.90
C LEU A 44 -6.74 7.86 4.17
N LYS A 45 -6.10 9.03 4.05
CA LYS A 45 -6.61 10.14 3.25
C LYS A 45 -5.78 10.35 1.99
N LEU A 46 -6.46 10.76 0.92
CA LEU A 46 -5.81 11.17 -0.32
C LEU A 46 -4.76 12.26 -0.04
N GLY A 47 -3.56 12.09 -0.59
CA GLY A 47 -2.46 13.04 -0.42
C GLY A 47 -1.60 12.83 0.83
N ASN A 48 -2.04 12.04 1.81
CA ASN A 48 -1.23 11.73 2.99
C ASN A 48 -0.04 10.85 2.62
N GLU A 49 1.04 10.99 3.37
CA GLU A 49 2.17 10.06 3.32
C GLU A 49 1.99 8.96 4.38
N ILE A 50 2.28 7.73 4.00
CA ILE A 50 2.26 6.58 4.90
C ILE A 50 3.55 5.77 4.78
N LYS A 51 3.98 5.18 5.91
CA LYS A 51 5.08 4.21 5.92
C LYS A 51 4.54 2.83 5.58
N VAL A 52 5.13 2.20 4.59
CA VAL A 52 4.79 0.86 4.10
C VAL A 52 6.00 -0.03 4.27
N GLY A 53 5.79 -1.19 4.90
CA GLY A 53 6.83 -2.19 5.03
C GLY A 53 6.34 -3.59 4.68
N TRP A 54 7.26 -4.39 4.15
CA TRP A 54 7.02 -5.79 3.81
C TRP A 54 8.28 -6.62 4.08
N ASN A 55 8.11 -7.92 4.29
CA ASN A 55 9.24 -8.84 4.40
C ASN A 55 9.65 -9.26 3.00
N SER A 56 10.95 -9.37 2.77
CA SER A 56 11.47 -9.77 1.46
C SER A 56 11.06 -11.20 1.10
N GLN A 57 10.81 -12.05 2.10
CA GLN A 57 10.35 -13.44 1.92
C GLN A 57 8.93 -13.54 1.34
N ASP A 58 8.10 -12.50 1.54
CA ASP A 58 6.74 -12.44 1.02
C ASP A 58 6.69 -11.89 -0.41
N ALA A 59 7.79 -11.30 -0.89
CA ALA A 59 7.88 -10.77 -2.24
C ALA A 59 7.97 -11.91 -3.26
N ARG A 60 7.07 -11.89 -4.24
CA ARG A 60 7.06 -12.82 -5.37
C ARG A 60 7.35 -12.05 -6.65
N ALA A 61 8.42 -12.44 -7.35
CA ALA A 61 8.66 -12.00 -8.71
C ALA A 61 7.98 -12.97 -9.68
N LEU A 62 7.39 -12.44 -10.74
CA LEU A 62 6.98 -13.23 -11.90
C LEU A 62 8.15 -13.24 -12.89
N ASP A 63 8.32 -14.34 -13.62
CA ASP A 63 9.31 -14.39 -14.69
C ASP A 63 9.03 -13.28 -15.73
N PRO A 64 10.05 -12.50 -16.13
CA PRO A 64 9.91 -11.57 -17.22
C PRO A 64 9.66 -12.34 -18.51
N LYS A 65 8.70 -11.87 -19.30
CA LYS A 65 8.29 -12.50 -20.56
C LYS A 65 9.23 -12.12 -21.70
#